data_AF-A0A424IYD9-F1
#
_entry.id   AF-A0A424IYD9-F1
#
_cell.length_a   1.000
_cell.length_b   1.000
_cell.length_c   1.000
_cell.angle_alpha   90.00
_cell.angle_beta   90.00
_cell.angle_gamma   90.00
#
_symmetry.space_group_name_H-M   'P 1'
#
loop_
_entity.id
_entity.type
_entity.pdbx_description
1 polymer ?
#
loop_
_entity_poly.entity_id
_entity_poly.type
_entity_poly.pdbx_seq_one_letter_code
_entity_poly.pdbx_strand_id
1 'polypeptide(L)'
;MKVEDLIISIANERDMWKEKAMNMVEKETFDKVNNALAEVNRQPTVKAEAYDIAWKEVDRANARANMWKKEYEKATSKQGCNYVFSEIPNDTDGQEFVDTMKKYLNKESYKMRVRGQHIKPELRGTGATYWGQGLHESSHMRIYIDAKKKGE
;
A
#
# COMPACT_ATOMS: atom_id res chain seq x y z
N MET A 1 58.23 31.97 61.17
CA MET A 1 56.91 31.50 60.72
C MET A 1 56.17 31.01 61.95
N LYS A 2 54.94 31.47 62.21
CA LYS A 2 54.23 31.04 63.43
C LYS A 2 53.78 29.59 63.24
N VAL A 3 53.78 28.78 64.29
CA VAL A 3 53.41 27.35 64.23
C VAL A 3 52.02 27.16 63.62
N GLU A 4 51.13 28.12 63.86
CA GLU A 4 49.79 28.20 63.28
C GLU A 4 49.82 28.28 61.74
N ASP A 5 50.74 29.04 61.14
CA ASP A 5 50.87 29.18 59.68
C ASP A 5 51.29 27.84 59.03
N LEU A 6 52.15 27.07 59.71
CA LEU A 6 52.62 25.76 59.25
C LEU A 6 51.50 24.70 59.32
N ILE A 7 50.68 24.74 60.37
CA ILE A 7 49.52 23.85 60.50
C ILE A 7 48.52 24.11 59.38
N ILE A 8 48.27 25.38 59.05
CA ILE A 8 47.38 25.78 57.96
C ILE A 8 47.94 25.32 56.60
N SER A 9 49.24 25.48 56.35
CA SER A 9 49.84 25.05 55.07
C SER A 9 49.72 23.54 54.87
N ILE A 10 49.99 22.75 55.91
CA ILE A 10 49.87 21.29 55.87
C ILE A 10 48.42 20.85 55.66
N ALA A 11 47.45 21.52 56.29
CA ALA A 11 46.03 21.24 56.09
C ALA A 11 45.61 21.50 54.63
N ASN A 12 46.05 22.61 54.05
CA ASN A 12 45.78 22.97 52.65
C ASN A 12 46.39 21.95 51.68
N GLU A 13 47.64 21.52 51.91
CA GLU A 13 48.27 20.48 51.09
C GLU A 13 47.50 19.16 51.17
N ARG A 14 47.11 18.73 52.37
CA ARG A 14 46.31 17.52 52.56
C ARG A 14 44.99 17.58 51.79
N ASP A 15 44.29 18.71 51.87
CA ASP A 15 42.99 18.86 51.24
C ASP A 15 43.12 18.92 49.70
N MET A 16 44.18 19.54 49.17
CA MET A 16 44.54 19.48 47.75
C MET A 16 44.80 18.04 47.27
N TRP A 17 45.55 17.25 48.05
CA TRP A 17 45.80 15.85 47.70
C TRP A 17 44.54 14.98 47.74
N LYS A 18 43.61 15.26 48.67
CA LYS A 18 42.30 14.59 48.71
C LYS A 18 41.45 14.91 47.49
N GLU A 19 41.41 16.18 47.09
CA GLU A 19 40.66 16.60 45.90
C GLU A 19 41.22 15.95 44.63
N LYS A 20 42.55 15.94 44.48
CA LYS A 20 43.21 15.26 43.35
C LYS A 20 42.92 13.76 43.32
N ALA A 21 42.92 13.09 44.47
CA ALA A 21 42.59 11.68 44.57
C ALA A 21 41.12 11.41 44.22
N MET A 22 40.18 12.23 44.68
CA MET A 22 38.76 12.12 44.31
C MET A 22 38.57 12.31 42.80
N ASN A 23 39.16 13.34 42.21
CA ASN A 23 39.09 13.58 40.76
C ASN A 23 39.67 12.42 39.94
N MET A 24 40.76 11.80 40.41
CA MET A 24 41.33 10.61 39.77
C MET A 24 40.38 9.40 39.85
N VAL A 25 39.77 9.15 41.02
CA VAL A 25 38.79 8.08 41.20
C VAL A 25 37.56 8.31 40.33
N GLU A 26 37.02 9.53 40.29
CA GLU A 26 35.89 9.89 39.44
C GLU A 26 36.20 9.66 37.95
N LYS A 27 37.37 10.09 37.49
CA LYS A 27 37.82 9.86 36.11
C LYS A 27 37.93 8.37 35.78
N GLU A 28 38.55 7.57 36.65
CA GLU A 28 38.64 6.12 36.44
C GLU A 28 37.26 5.45 36.42
N THR A 29 36.34 5.88 37.28
CA THR A 29 34.97 5.35 37.27
C THR A 29 34.21 5.75 36.00
N PHE A 30 34.37 6.98 35.53
CA PHE A 30 33.80 7.46 34.28
C PHE A 30 34.32 6.66 33.08
N ASP A 31 35.64 6.43 33.00
CA ASP A 31 36.25 5.66 31.93
C ASP A 31 35.77 4.20 31.95
N LYS A 32 35.65 3.58 33.14
CA LYS A 32 35.09 2.23 33.29
C LYS A 32 33.64 2.15 32.80
N VAL A 33 32.80 3.09 33.19
CA VAL A 33 31.39 3.15 32.77
C VAL A 33 31.28 3.35 31.27
N ASN A 34 32.06 4.27 30.69
CA ASN A 34 32.08 4.50 29.24
C ASN A 34 32.55 3.28 28.46
N ASN A 35 33.58 2.59 28.94
CA ASN A 35 34.07 1.37 28.30
C ASN A 35 33.02 0.25 28.35
N ALA A 36 32.35 0.05 29.49
CA ALA A 36 31.27 -0.91 29.62
C ALA A 36 30.08 -0.57 28.71
N LEU A 37 29.71 0.72 28.61
CA LEU A 37 28.65 1.19 27.70
C LEU A 37 29.03 0.96 26.23
N ALA A 38 30.28 1.23 25.85
CA ALA A 38 30.79 0.97 24.51
C ALA A 38 30.78 -0.52 24.16
N GLU A 39 31.04 -1.39 25.12
CA GLU A 39 30.99 -2.84 24.93
C GLU A 39 29.56 -3.37 24.77
N VAL A 40 28.61 -2.90 25.59
CA VAL A 40 27.18 -3.23 25.44
C VAL A 40 26.66 -2.76 24.08
N ASN A 41 27.03 -1.56 23.63
CA ASN A 41 26.62 -1.02 22.33
C ASN A 41 27.23 -1.76 21.13
N ARG A 42 28.33 -2.50 21.31
CA ARG A 42 28.91 -3.35 20.25
C ARG A 42 28.16 -4.67 20.08
N GLN A 43 27.40 -5.10 21.07
CA GLN A 43 26.62 -6.33 20.96
C GLN A 43 25.36 -6.08 20.13
N PRO A 44 25.05 -6.95 19.15
CA PRO A 44 23.82 -6.80 18.38
C PRO A 44 22.62 -6.96 19.32
N THR A 45 21.68 -6.02 19.26
CA THR A 45 20.47 -5.96 20.10
C THR A 45 19.55 -7.16 19.93
N VAL A 46 19.72 -7.91 18.82
CA VAL A 46 19.06 -9.18 18.53
C VAL A 46 20.07 -10.15 17.94
N LYS A 47 19.95 -11.43 18.28
CA LYS A 47 20.77 -12.49 17.68
C LYS A 47 20.53 -12.54 16.17
N ALA A 48 21.57 -12.77 15.38
CA ALA A 48 21.47 -12.86 13.91
C ALA A 48 20.39 -13.87 13.46
N GLU A 49 20.23 -14.98 14.18
CA GLU A 49 19.19 -15.98 13.94
C GLU A 49 17.76 -15.38 14.01
N ALA A 50 17.52 -14.45 14.94
CA ALA A 50 16.22 -13.79 15.07
C ALA A 50 15.94 -12.85 13.89
N TYR A 51 16.99 -12.18 13.38
CA TYR A 51 16.90 -11.34 12.18
C TYR A 51 16.59 -12.19 10.94
N ASP A 52 17.25 -13.33 10.78
CA ASP A 52 17.03 -14.26 9.68
C ASP A 52 15.60 -14.85 9.70
N ILE A 53 15.09 -15.19 10.89
CA ILE A 53 13.71 -15.66 11.05
C ILE A 53 12.72 -14.55 10.65
N ALA A 54 12.96 -13.32 11.11
CA ALA A 54 12.09 -12.18 10.80
C ALA A 54 12.04 -11.90 9.29
N TRP A 55 13.19 -11.91 8.60
CA TRP A 55 13.23 -11.73 7.15
C TRP A 55 12.51 -12.86 6.39
N LYS A 56 12.67 -14.12 6.82
CA LYS A 56 11.94 -15.25 6.21
C LYS A 56 10.42 -15.13 6.38
N GLU A 57 9.94 -14.55 7.47
CA GLU A 57 8.51 -14.27 7.66
C GLU A 57 8.03 -13.13 6.75
N VAL A 58 8.82 -12.06 6.62
CA VAL A 58 8.53 -10.96 5.69
C VAL A 58 8.44 -11.47 4.25
N ASP A 59 9.39 -12.29 3.82
CA ASP A 59 9.40 -12.89 2.48
C ASP A 59 8.16 -13.77 2.23
N ARG A 60 7.77 -14.58 3.22
CA ARG A 60 6.54 -15.39 3.15
C ARG A 60 5.29 -14.51 3.06
N ALA A 61 5.22 -13.45 3.84
CA ALA A 61 4.10 -12.50 3.79
C ALA A 61 4.01 -11.83 2.41
N ASN A 62 5.15 -11.39 1.86
CA ASN A 62 5.23 -10.80 0.52
C ASN A 62 4.83 -11.79 -0.58
N ALA A 63 5.30 -13.04 -0.50
CA ALA A 63 4.92 -14.08 -1.44
C ALA A 63 3.40 -14.34 -1.41
N ARG A 64 2.81 -14.40 -0.21
CA ARG A 64 1.36 -14.55 -0.03
C ARG A 64 0.60 -13.35 -0.60
N ALA A 65 1.02 -12.12 -0.31
CA ALA A 65 0.40 -10.91 -0.83
C ALA A 65 0.44 -10.87 -2.37
N ASN A 66 1.58 -11.20 -2.97
CA ASN A 66 1.73 -11.27 -4.42
C ASN A 66 0.86 -12.35 -5.05
N MET A 67 0.70 -13.50 -4.38
CA MET A 67 -0.22 -14.55 -4.83
C MET A 67 -1.67 -14.05 -4.83
N TRP A 68 -2.14 -13.46 -3.72
CA TRP A 68 -3.49 -12.90 -3.65
C TRP A 68 -3.73 -11.79 -4.67
N LYS A 69 -2.75 -10.93 -4.92
CA LYS A 69 -2.84 -9.90 -5.95
C LYS A 69 -3.03 -10.52 -7.34
N LYS A 70 -2.24 -11.53 -7.69
CA LYS A 70 -2.36 -12.24 -8.98
C LYS A 70 -3.71 -12.93 -9.12
N GLU A 71 -4.18 -13.60 -8.08
CA GLU A 71 -5.50 -14.26 -8.11
C GLU A 71 -6.65 -13.26 -8.21
N TYR A 72 -6.55 -12.12 -7.51
CA TYR A 72 -7.52 -11.04 -7.64
C TYR A 72 -7.53 -10.45 -9.05
N GLU A 73 -6.37 -10.16 -9.63
CA GLU A 73 -6.26 -9.68 -11.01
C GLU A 73 -6.85 -10.69 -11.99
N LYS A 74 -6.57 -11.99 -11.85
CA LYS A 74 -7.21 -13.04 -12.66
C LYS A 74 -8.73 -13.08 -12.50
N ALA A 75 -9.23 -12.91 -11.28
CA ALA A 75 -10.65 -12.97 -10.99
C ALA A 75 -11.42 -11.72 -11.47
N THR A 76 -10.75 -10.57 -11.56
CA THR A 76 -11.37 -9.28 -11.86
C THR A 76 -11.08 -8.76 -13.26
N SER A 77 -9.93 -9.10 -13.84
CA SER A 77 -9.60 -8.76 -15.21
C SER A 77 -10.39 -9.64 -16.17
N LYS A 78 -10.95 -9.02 -17.21
CA LYS A 78 -11.62 -9.73 -18.29
C LYS A 78 -10.74 -9.66 -19.53
N GLN A 79 -10.61 -10.78 -20.22
CA GLN A 79 -10.00 -10.77 -21.54
C GLN A 79 -11.01 -10.14 -22.53
N GLY A 80 -10.66 -8.97 -23.07
CA GLY A 80 -11.48 -8.26 -24.05
C GLY A 80 -12.34 -7.15 -23.48
N CYS A 81 -13.49 -6.92 -24.09
CA CYS A 81 -14.36 -5.78 -23.77
C CYS A 81 -15.36 -6.11 -22.64
N ASN A 82 -15.87 -5.05 -21.98
CA ASN A 82 -16.78 -5.18 -20.84
C ASN A 82 -18.24 -5.51 -21.21
N TYR A 83 -18.61 -5.49 -22.50
CA TYR A 83 -19.96 -5.86 -22.93
C TYR A 83 -20.09 -7.39 -22.92
N VAL A 84 -21.27 -7.87 -22.51
CA VAL A 84 -21.61 -9.30 -22.44
C VAL A 84 -22.12 -9.81 -23.78
N PHE A 85 -22.86 -8.97 -24.51
CA PHE A 85 -23.35 -9.25 -25.86
C PHE A 85 -22.99 -8.08 -26.79
N SER A 86 -22.68 -8.40 -28.04
CA SER A 86 -22.33 -7.46 -29.11
C SER A 86 -22.92 -7.92 -30.43
N GLU A 87 -22.88 -7.06 -31.44
CA GLU A 87 -23.39 -7.35 -32.80
C GLU A 87 -24.89 -7.70 -32.81
N ILE A 88 -25.66 -7.21 -31.83
CA ILE A 88 -27.11 -7.36 -31.84
C ILE A 88 -27.67 -6.35 -32.85
N PRO A 89 -28.44 -6.74 -33.88
CA PRO A 89 -29.02 -5.77 -34.81
C PRO A 89 -29.83 -4.69 -34.10
N ASN A 90 -29.72 -3.44 -34.54
CA ASN A 90 -30.54 -2.35 -34.02
C ASN A 90 -31.84 -2.20 -34.82
N ASP A 91 -32.64 -3.27 -34.80
CA ASP A 91 -33.94 -3.40 -35.46
C ASP A 91 -34.99 -3.93 -34.46
N THR A 92 -36.17 -4.28 -34.96
CA THR A 92 -37.27 -4.79 -34.14
C THR A 92 -36.90 -6.08 -33.41
N ASP A 93 -36.23 -7.02 -34.08
CA ASP A 93 -35.86 -8.32 -33.49
C ASP A 93 -34.82 -8.15 -32.38
N GLY A 94 -33.78 -7.35 -32.63
CA GLY A 94 -32.79 -7.04 -31.61
C GLY A 94 -33.37 -6.29 -30.41
N GLN A 95 -34.37 -5.44 -30.63
CA GLN A 95 -35.08 -4.74 -29.56
C GLN A 95 -35.94 -5.70 -28.72
N GLU A 96 -36.67 -6.63 -29.36
CA GLU A 96 -37.43 -7.68 -28.68
C GLU A 96 -36.54 -8.59 -27.83
N PHE A 97 -35.37 -8.95 -28.34
CA PHE A 97 -34.34 -9.70 -27.60
C PHE A 97 -33.91 -8.94 -26.33
N VAL A 98 -33.55 -7.66 -26.47
CA VAL A 98 -33.15 -6.79 -25.35
C VAL A 98 -34.25 -6.69 -24.29
N ASP A 99 -35.50 -6.52 -24.70
CA ASP A 99 -36.60 -6.34 -23.75
C ASP A 99 -36.98 -7.64 -23.04
N THR A 100 -36.87 -8.78 -23.74
CA THR A 100 -36.97 -10.10 -23.12
C THR A 100 -35.90 -10.31 -22.05
N MET A 101 -34.65 -9.91 -22.32
CA MET A 101 -33.59 -9.96 -21.32
C MET A 101 -33.88 -9.07 -20.11
N LYS A 102 -34.32 -7.83 -20.32
CA LYS A 102 -34.69 -6.91 -19.22
C LYS A 102 -35.83 -7.44 -18.37
N LYS A 103 -36.79 -8.15 -18.98
CA LYS A 103 -37.93 -8.74 -18.30
C LYS A 103 -37.49 -9.78 -17.26
N TYR A 104 -36.53 -10.63 -17.62
CA TYR A 104 -36.07 -11.74 -16.77
C TYR A 104 -34.77 -11.47 -16.01
N LEU A 105 -34.17 -10.29 -16.17
CA LEU A 105 -32.99 -9.89 -15.41
C LEU A 105 -33.32 -9.78 -13.92
N ASN A 106 -32.47 -10.37 -13.06
CA ASN A 106 -32.47 -10.06 -11.64
C ASN A 106 -32.03 -8.60 -11.42
N LYS A 107 -33.00 -7.71 -11.25
CA LYS A 107 -32.79 -6.27 -11.07
C LYS A 107 -32.28 -5.90 -9.68
N GLU A 108 -32.34 -6.78 -8.69
CA GLU A 108 -31.80 -6.52 -7.35
C GLU A 108 -30.28 -6.60 -7.35
N SER A 109 -29.73 -7.61 -8.02
CA SER A 109 -28.28 -7.86 -8.04
C SER A 109 -27.58 -7.26 -9.26
N TYR A 110 -28.30 -6.97 -10.35
CA TYR A 110 -27.69 -6.53 -11.61
C TYR A 110 -28.36 -5.29 -12.22
N LYS A 111 -27.57 -4.57 -13.01
CA LYS A 111 -28.02 -3.46 -13.87
C LYS A 111 -27.63 -3.77 -15.31
N MET A 112 -28.59 -3.71 -16.22
CA MET A 112 -28.34 -3.90 -17.65
C MET A 112 -28.35 -2.56 -18.38
N ARG A 113 -27.31 -2.29 -19.17
CA ARG A 113 -27.18 -1.10 -20.01
C ARG A 113 -27.06 -1.50 -21.47
N VAL A 114 -27.77 -0.79 -22.33
CA VAL A 114 -27.75 -0.99 -23.78
C VAL A 114 -27.10 0.23 -24.42
N ARG A 115 -26.14 0.01 -25.32
CA ARG A 115 -25.44 1.07 -26.05
C ARG A 115 -25.36 0.70 -27.52
N GLY A 116 -25.37 1.70 -28.38
CA GLY A 116 -25.30 1.48 -29.82
C GLY A 116 -23.86 1.24 -30.30
N GLN A 117 -23.69 0.27 -31.20
CA GLN A 117 -22.45 -0.23 -31.78
C GLN A 117 -22.49 -0.08 -33.31
N HIS A 118 -21.37 0.29 -33.92
CA HIS A 118 -21.19 0.56 -35.36
C HIS A 118 -22.08 1.68 -35.90
N ILE A 119 -21.49 2.70 -36.51
CA ILE A 119 -22.31 3.78 -37.10
C ILE A 119 -23.09 3.26 -38.31
N LYS A 120 -24.36 3.67 -38.42
CA LYS A 120 -25.18 3.38 -39.60
C LYS A 120 -24.49 3.86 -40.88
N PRO A 121 -24.51 3.09 -41.97
CA PRO A 121 -23.80 3.43 -43.21
C PRO A 121 -24.10 4.84 -43.72
N GLU A 122 -25.36 5.27 -43.62
CA GLU A 122 -25.86 6.57 -44.07
C GLU A 122 -25.37 7.76 -43.25
N LEU A 123 -24.87 7.55 -42.03
CA LEU A 123 -24.33 8.60 -41.16
C LEU A 123 -22.79 8.65 -41.17
N ARG A 124 -22.13 7.83 -42.00
CA ARG A 124 -20.68 7.84 -42.12
C ARG A 124 -20.20 9.13 -42.78
N GLY A 125 -19.19 9.78 -42.19
CA GLY A 125 -18.59 11.01 -42.72
C GLY A 125 -19.36 12.30 -42.42
N THR A 126 -20.49 12.23 -41.71
CA THR A 126 -21.29 13.42 -41.32
C THR A 126 -20.79 14.10 -40.04
N GLY A 127 -19.78 13.53 -39.38
CA GLY A 127 -19.32 13.98 -38.07
C GLY A 127 -20.14 13.46 -36.89
N ALA A 128 -21.13 12.58 -37.12
CA ALA A 128 -21.96 12.00 -36.05
C ALA A 128 -21.17 11.24 -34.96
N THR A 129 -19.92 10.86 -35.22
CA THR A 129 -19.05 10.23 -34.22
C THR A 129 -18.22 11.24 -33.40
N TYR A 130 -18.23 12.53 -33.72
CA TYR A 130 -17.31 13.53 -33.15
C TYR A 130 -17.47 13.69 -31.64
N TRP A 131 -18.70 13.65 -31.12
CA TRP A 131 -19.01 13.72 -29.68
C TRP A 131 -19.37 12.37 -29.06
N GLY A 132 -19.21 11.28 -29.81
CA GLY A 132 -19.66 9.95 -29.45
C GLY A 132 -20.98 9.58 -30.11
N GLN A 133 -21.12 8.28 -30.42
CA GLN A 133 -22.23 7.73 -31.19
C GLN A 133 -23.43 7.38 -30.29
N GLY A 134 -24.60 7.92 -30.61
CA GLY A 134 -25.87 7.59 -29.95
C GLY A 134 -26.46 6.25 -30.39
N LEU A 135 -27.37 5.67 -29.61
CA LEU A 135 -28.05 4.41 -29.94
C LEU A 135 -28.80 4.50 -31.28
N HIS A 136 -29.50 5.61 -31.54
CA HIS A 136 -30.28 5.80 -32.76
C HIS A 136 -29.42 5.86 -34.04
N GLU A 137 -28.17 6.28 -33.90
CA GLU A 137 -27.18 6.43 -34.98
C GLU A 137 -26.41 5.13 -35.25
N SER A 138 -26.77 4.06 -34.53
CA SER A 138 -26.05 2.79 -34.53
C SER A 138 -26.77 1.73 -35.35
N SER A 139 -26.03 0.92 -36.09
CA SER A 139 -26.59 -0.24 -36.80
C SER A 139 -26.74 -1.46 -35.90
N HIS A 140 -25.96 -1.55 -34.82
CA HIS A 140 -26.01 -2.64 -33.86
C HIS A 140 -26.10 -2.12 -32.42
N MET A 141 -26.30 -3.03 -31.48
CA MET A 141 -26.36 -2.81 -30.06
C MET A 141 -25.36 -3.73 -29.35
N ARG A 142 -24.88 -3.23 -28.21
CA ARG A 142 -24.10 -4.00 -27.24
C ARG A 142 -24.70 -3.85 -25.85
N ILE A 143 -24.62 -4.91 -25.07
CA ILE A 143 -25.23 -5.00 -23.74
C ILE A 143 -24.14 -5.15 -22.69
N TYR A 144 -24.24 -4.36 -21.62
CA TYR A 144 -23.44 -4.50 -20.41
C TYR A 144 -24.34 -5.00 -19.28
N ILE A 145 -23.85 -5.95 -18.49
CA ILE A 145 -24.49 -6.40 -17.26
C ILE A 145 -23.50 -6.15 -16.13
N ASP A 146 -23.82 -5.18 -15.29
CA ASP A 146 -23.00 -4.77 -14.15
C ASP A 146 -23.61 -5.33 -12.87
N ALA A 147 -22.79 -5.94 -12.00
CA ALA A 147 -23.21 -6.31 -10.66
C ALA A 147 -23.37 -5.05 -9.81
N LYS A 148 -24.50 -4.94 -9.11
CA LYS A 148 -24.74 -3.86 -8.15
C LYS A 148 -23.90 -4.09 -6.90
N LYS A 149 -23.32 -3.02 -6.36
CA LYS A 149 -22.59 -3.10 -5.11
C LYS A 149 -23.59 -3.02 -3.95
N LYS A 150 -23.34 -3.82 -2.91
CA LYS A 150 -24.15 -3.79 -1.70
C LYS A 150 -23.99 -2.42 -1.03
N GLY A 151 -25.05 -1.59 -1.05
CA GLY A 151 -25.07 -0.25 -0.46
C GLY A 151 -25.13 0.93 -1.44
N GLU A 152 -25.15 0.68 -2.76
CA GLU A 152 -25.56 1.64 -3.80
C GLU A 152 -27.03 1.40 -4.20
#